data_AF-A0A3D5R9J8-F1
#
_entry.id   AF-A0A3D5R9J8-F1
#
_cell.length_a   1.000
_cell.length_b   1.000
_cell.length_c   1.000
_cell.angle_alpha   90.00
_cell.angle_beta   90.00
_cell.angle_gamma   90.00
#
_symmetry.space_group_name_H-M   'P 1'
#
loop_
_entity.id
_entity.type
_entity.pdbx_description
1 polymer ?
#
loop_
_entity_poly.entity_id
_entity_poly.type
_entity_poly.pdbx_seq_one_letter_code
_entity_poly.pdbx_strand_id
1 'polypeptide(L)' 'MKRKNNFKSQTLPTMAMAGPVSMWMILFVTIPMLYIIYISFMSRGVFGDVVYTFSWESYKTLLDSTYFRVIVKS' A
#
# COMPACT_ATOMS: atom_id res chain seq x y z
N MET A 1 2.96 23.25 44.79
CA MET A 1 1.88 22.97 43.80
C MET A 1 2.34 21.85 42.87
N LYS A 2 1.95 20.58 43.10
CA LYS A 2 2.38 19.43 42.27
C LYS A 2 1.36 19.18 41.15
N ARG A 3 1.70 19.57 39.92
CA ARG A 3 0.88 19.30 38.72
C ARG A 3 1.02 17.81 38.37
N LYS A 4 0.06 17.01 38.82
CA LYS A 4 -0.03 15.58 38.47
C LYS A 4 -0.46 15.49 37.01
N ASN A 5 0.44 15.06 36.11
CA ASN A 5 0.13 14.86 34.69
C ASN A 5 -0.87 13.69 34.54
N ASN A 6 -2.17 14.01 34.55
CA ASN A 6 -3.27 13.06 34.38
C ASN A 6 -3.46 12.60 32.92
N PHE A 7 -2.48 12.81 32.04
CA PHE A 7 -2.59 12.51 30.60
C PHE A 7 -2.44 11.02 30.26
N LYS A 8 -1.96 10.19 31.20
CA LYS A 8 -1.73 8.75 30.96
C LYS A 8 -2.93 7.86 31.31
N SER A 9 -3.85 8.28 32.18
CA SER A 9 -4.96 7.40 32.63
C SER A 9 -6.12 7.30 31.63
N GLN A 10 -6.25 8.27 30.72
CA GLN A 10 -7.33 8.33 29.73
C GLN A 10 -6.89 7.85 28.33
N THR A 11 -5.59 7.71 28.05
CA THR A 11 -5.08 7.31 26.72
C THR A 11 -4.90 5.80 26.57
N LEU A 12 -4.65 5.08 27.66
CA LEU A 12 -4.61 3.62 27.72
C LEU A 12 -5.91 2.95 27.23
N PRO A 13 -7.11 3.32 27.73
CA PRO A 13 -8.36 2.73 27.25
C PRO A 13 -8.63 3.09 25.78
N THR A 14 -8.32 4.30 25.34
CA THR A 14 -8.46 4.73 23.94
C THR A 14 -7.56 3.94 23.00
N MET A 15 -6.31 3.67 23.39
CA MET A 15 -5.40 2.82 22.63
C MET A 15 -5.82 1.35 22.65
N ALA A 16 -6.39 0.85 23.74
CA ALA A 16 -6.91 -0.52 23.81
C ALA A 16 -8.15 -0.71 22.89
N MET A 17 -8.98 0.33 22.75
CA MET A 17 -10.16 0.31 21.87
C MET A 17 -9.82 0.57 20.40
N ALA A 18 -8.98 1.57 20.10
CA ALA A 18 -8.63 1.93 18.72
C ALA A 18 -7.45 1.11 18.16
N GLY A 19 -6.64 0.50 19.03
CA GLY A 19 -5.44 -0.25 18.66
C GLY A 19 -5.72 -1.44 17.74
N PRO A 20 -6.64 -2.36 18.08
CA PRO A 20 -6.93 -3.52 17.24
C PRO A 20 -7.41 -3.13 15.84
N VAL A 21 -8.36 -2.18 15.74
CA VAL A 21 -8.89 -1.72 14.45
C VAL A 21 -7.80 -1.03 13.63
N SER A 22 -7.01 -0.15 14.24
CA SER A 22 -5.92 0.54 13.55
C SER A 22 -4.84 -0.44 13.08
N MET A 23 -4.53 -1.45 13.89
CA MET A 23 -3.60 -2.52 13.53
C MET A 23 -4.11 -3.32 12.33
N TRP A 24 -5.39 -3.69 12.32
CA TRP A 24 -6.00 -4.37 11.19
C TRP A 24 -5.98 -3.53 9.92
N MET A 25 -6.29 -2.24 10.02
CA MET A 25 -6.23 -1.32 8.88
C MET A 25 -4.81 -1.26 8.31
N ILE A 26 -3.79 -1.16 9.17
CA ILE A 26 -2.39 -1.16 8.71
C ILE A 26 -2.04 -2.50 8.06
N LEU A 27 -2.36 -3.63 8.69
CA LEU A 27 -2.04 -4.94 8.14
C LEU A 27 -2.69 -5.15 6.76
N PHE A 28 -4.00 -4.91 6.66
CA PHE A 28 -4.74 -5.16 5.42
C PHE A 28 -4.55 -4.09 4.34
N VAL A 29 -4.04 -2.91 4.66
CA VAL A 29 -3.67 -1.93 3.63
C VAL A 29 -2.21 -2.09 3.24
N THR A 30 -1.30 -2.20 4.20
CA THR A 30 0.14 -2.26 3.93
C THR A 30 0.55 -3.56 3.24
N ILE A 31 0.01 -4.72 3.64
CA ILE A 31 0.37 -6.00 3.02
C ILE A 31 0.05 -6.01 1.51
N PRO A 32 -1.17 -5.71 1.04
CA PRO A 32 -1.45 -5.69 -0.40
C PRO A 32 -0.70 -4.58 -1.12
N MET A 33 -0.45 -3.43 -0.49
CA MET A 33 0.38 -2.38 -1.11
C MET A 33 1.82 -2.85 -1.36
N LEU A 34 2.43 -3.53 -0.39
CA LEU A 34 3.75 -4.14 -0.56
C LEU A 34 3.73 -5.22 -1.65
N TYR A 35 2.67 -6.01 -1.72
CA TYR A 35 2.50 -7.02 -2.77
C TYR A 35 2.40 -6.38 -4.16
N ILE A 36 1.65 -5.29 -4.32
CA ILE A 36 1.56 -4.54 -5.58
C ILE A 36 2.94 -4.02 -5.99
N ILE A 37 3.69 -3.43 -5.04
CA ILE A 37 5.05 -2.95 -5.28
C ILE A 37 5.96 -4.11 -5.70
N TYR A 38 5.86 -5.27 -5.07
CA TYR A 38 6.65 -6.44 -5.46
C TYR A 38 6.31 -6.92 -6.88
N ILE A 39 5.02 -7.10 -7.18
CA ILE A 39 4.55 -7.56 -8.50
C ILE A 39 4.83 -6.54 -9.61
N SER A 40 4.88 -5.23 -9.32
CA SER A 40 5.16 -4.22 -10.36
C SER A 40 6.55 -4.33 -10.97
N PHE A 41 7.49 -4.98 -10.26
CA PHE A 41 8.82 -5.31 -10.78
C PHE A 41 8.91 -6.69 -11.44
N MET A 42 7.84 -7.50 -11.40
CA MET A 42 7.81 -8.79 -12.07
C MET A 42 7.47 -8.63 -13.56
N SER A 43 7.94 -9.58 -14.37
CA SER A 43 7.70 -9.59 -15.81
C SER A 43 6.35 -10.21 -16.13
N ARG A 44 5.78 -9.84 -17.28
CA ARG A 44 4.52 -10.39 -17.77
C ARG A 44 4.79 -11.40 -18.87
N GLY A 45 4.27 -12.62 -18.70
CA GLY A 45 4.35 -13.66 -19.73
C GLY A 45 3.41 -13.38 -20.91
N VAL A 46 3.54 -14.21 -21.95
CA VAL A 46 2.84 -14.01 -23.24
C VAL A 46 1.31 -14.02 -23.07
N PHE A 47 0.81 -14.77 -22.09
CA PHE A 47 -0.62 -14.89 -21.81
C PHE A 47 -1.08 -14.00 -20.65
N GLY A 48 -0.24 -13.09 -20.17
CA GLY A 48 -0.56 -12.20 -19.05
C GLY A 48 -0.29 -12.79 -17.67
N ASP A 49 0.36 -13.95 -17.59
CA ASP A 49 0.86 -14.55 -16.36
C ASP A 49 2.00 -13.72 -15.72
N VAL A 50 2.18 -13.90 -14.41
CA VAL A 50 3.30 -13.28 -13.69
C VAL A 50 4.51 -14.19 -13.78
N VAL A 51 5.56 -13.70 -14.43
CA VAL A 51 6.86 -14.35 -14.47
C VAL A 51 7.75 -13.69 -13.41
N TYR A 52 8.24 -14.47 -12.46
CA TYR A 52 9.06 -14.01 -11.32
C TYR A 52 10.50 -13.62 -11.71
N THR A 53 10.64 -12.88 -12.80
CA THR A 53 11.88 -12.28 -13.30
C THR A 53 11.80 -10.77 -13.13
N PHE A 54 12.79 -10.19 -12.44
CA PHE A 54 12.86 -8.76 -12.23
C PHE A 54 13.00 -8.01 -13.55
N SER A 55 12.10 -7.05 -13.82
CA SER A 55 12.05 -6.30 -15.06
C SER A 55 11.47 -4.89 -14.88
N TRP A 56 11.94 -3.97 -15.71
CA TRP A 56 11.42 -2.60 -15.82
C TRP A 56 10.46 -2.43 -17.02
N GLU A 57 10.16 -3.51 -17.75
CA GLU A 57 9.32 -3.43 -18.95
C GLU A 57 7.89 -3.01 -18.66
N SER A 58 7.32 -3.48 -17.55
CA SER A 58 5.99 -3.07 -17.08
C SER A 58 5.85 -1.55 -16.96
N TYR A 59 6.91 -0.84 -16.55
CA TYR A 59 6.90 0.63 -16.46
C TYR A 59 7.07 1.32 -17.81
N LYS A 60 7.84 0.74 -18.74
CA LYS A 60 7.97 1.27 -20.11
C LYS A 60 6.62 1.24 -20.83
N THR A 61 5.82 0.20 -20.65
CA THR A 61 4.47 0.11 -21.22
C THR A 61 3.55 1.21 -20.68
N LEU A 62 3.66 1.57 -19.40
CA LEU A 62 2.85 2.66 -18.82
C LEU A 62 3.18 4.04 -19.44
N LEU A 63 4.40 4.23 -19.93
CA LEU A 63 4.85 5.47 -20.56
C LEU A 63 4.50 5.54 -22.06
N ASP A 64 3.94 4.48 -22.64
CA ASP A 64 3.53 4.49 -24.04
C ASP A 64 2.37 5.48 -24.25
N SER A 65 2.56 6.36 -25.23
CA SER A 65 1.62 7.42 -25.65
C SER A 65 0.20 6.90 -25.93
N THR A 66 0.08 5.64 -26.34
CA THR A 66 -1.21 4.98 -26.62
C THR A 66 -2.07 4.92 -25.36
N TYR A 67 -1.48 4.55 -24.22
CA TYR A 67 -2.19 4.50 -22.95
C TYR A 67 -2.52 5.91 -22.44
N PHE A 68 -1.58 6.85 -22.58
CA PHE A 68 -1.81 8.24 -22.18
C PHE A 68 -3.01 8.87 -22.89
N ARG A 69 -3.19 8.57 -24.19
CA ARG A 69 -4.33 9.05 -24.97
C ARG A 69 -5.68 8.55 -24.45
N VAL A 70 -5.74 7.32 -23.93
CA VAL A 70 -6.95 6.75 -23.33
C VAL A 70 -7.24 7.42 -21.99
N ILE A 71 -6.23 7.61 -21.16
CA ILE A 71 -6.37 8.25 -19.84
C ILE A 71 -6.89 9.68 -19.98
N VAL A 72 -6.34 10.47 -20.91
CA VAL A 72 -6.78 11.86 -21.14
C VAL A 72 -8.19 11.95 -21.74
N LYS A 73 -8.65 10.91 -22.45
CA LYS A 73 -10.00 10.86 -23.03
C LYS A 73 -11.07 10.45 -22.00
N SER A 74 -10.66 9.86 -20.88
CA SER A 74 -11.56 9.37 -19.82
C SER A 74 -11.90 10.48 -18.83
#